data_AF-A0A4Q3SFD3-F1
#
_entry.id   AF-A0A4Q3SFD3-F1
#
_cell.length_a   1.000
_cell.length_b   1.000
_cell.length_c   1.000
_cell.angle_alpha   90.00
_cell.angle_beta   90.00
_cell.angle_gamma   90.00
#
_symmetry.space_group_name_H-M   'P 1'
#
loop_
_entity.id
_entity.type
_entity.pdbx_description
1 polymer ?
#
loop_
_entity_poly.entity_id
_entity_poly.type
_entity_poly.pdbx_seq_one_letter_code
_entity_poly.pdbx_strand_id
1 'polypeptide(L)' 'DGLIARLEREEFDMVAVGRALLADPYWVQKVREGRHDELQDFERSAMMSLS' A
#
# COMPACT_ATOMS: atom_id res chain seq x y z
N ASP A 1 13.51 3.06 -2.23
CA ASP A 1 14.37 4.27 -2.11
C ASP A 1 13.93 5.46 -2.95
N GLY A 2 13.60 5.31 -4.24
CA GLY A 2 13.24 6.47 -5.08
C GLY A 2 11.95 7.23 -4.73
N LEU A 3 10.95 6.59 -4.10
CA LEU A 3 9.69 7.26 -3.74
C LEU A 3 9.89 8.30 -2.63
N ILE A 4 10.59 7.90 -1.56
CA ILE A 4 10.87 8.76 -0.40
C ILE A 4 11.67 9.98 -0.84
N ALA A 5 12.75 9.78 -1.59
CA ALA A 5 13.61 10.87 -2.06
C ALA A 5 12.87 11.89 -2.96
N ARG A 6 11.88 11.43 -3.73
CA ARG A 6 11.05 12.31 -4.58
C ARG A 6 10.00 13.06 -3.77
N LEU A 7 9.45 12.44 -2.72
CA LEU A 7 8.57 13.11 -1.75
C LEU A 7 9.32 14.21 -0.98
N GLU A 8 10.54 13.92 -0.52
CA GLU A 8 11.42 14.90 0.15
C GLU A 8 11.82 16.08 -0.75
N ARG A 9 11.81 15.85 -2.08
CA ARG A 9 12.05 16.89 -3.10
C ARG A 9 10.77 17.64 -3.51
N GLU A 10 9.66 17.44 -2.79
CA GLU A 10 8.36 18.07 -3.05
C GLU A 10 7.85 17.85 -4.48
N GLU A 11 8.21 16.72 -5.12
CA GLU A 11 7.76 16.43 -6.49
C GLU A 11 6.25 16.07 -6.55
N PHE A 12 5.65 15.76 -5.40
CA PHE A 12 4.23 15.44 -5.25
C PHE A 12 3.80 15.58 -3.79
N ASP A 13 2.56 16.05 -3.58
CA ASP A 13 2.00 16.27 -2.24
C ASP A 13 1.33 15.01 -1.65
N MET A 14 1.00 14.02 -2.50
CA MET A 14 0.26 12.83 -2.08
C MET A 14 0.64 11.60 -2.90
N VAL A 15 0.63 10.45 -2.24
CA VAL A 15 0.89 9.14 -2.85
C VAL A 15 -0.36 8.26 -2.72
N ALA A 16 -0.85 7.75 -3.84
CA ALA A 16 -1.95 6.78 -3.85
C ALA A 16 -1.42 5.34 -3.78
N VAL A 17 -2.02 4.51 -2.93
CA VAL A 17 -1.67 3.09 -2.77
C VAL A 17 -2.88 2.24 -3.15
N GLY A 18 -2.81 1.53 -4.29
CA GLY A 18 -3.94 0.71 -4.78
C GLY A 18 -3.87 -0.75 -4.34
N ARG A 19 -2.82 -1.46 -4.76
CA ARG A 19 -2.70 -2.92 -4.56
C ARG A 19 -2.74 -3.36 -3.10
N ALA A 20 -2.17 -2.55 -2.20
CA ALA A 20 -2.20 -2.85 -0.77
C ALA A 20 -3.62 -2.78 -0.19
N LEU A 21 -4.44 -1.80 -0.63
CA LEU A 21 -5.84 -1.71 -0.23
C LEU A 21 -6.71 -2.82 -0.81
N LEU A 22 -6.39 -3.29 -2.02
CA LEU A 22 -7.06 -4.44 -2.63
C LEU A 22 -6.72 -5.74 -1.91
N ALA A 23 -5.50 -5.90 -1.44
CA ALA A 23 -5.08 -7.06 -0.67
C ALA A 23 -5.59 -7.03 0.78
N ASP A 24 -5.60 -5.85 1.41
CA ASP A 24 -5.96 -5.68 2.81
C ASP A 24 -6.80 -4.40 3.01
N PRO A 25 -8.13 -4.50 3.17
CA PRO A 25 -8.99 -3.34 3.41
C PRO A 25 -8.64 -2.56 4.69
N TYR A 26 -7.97 -3.20 5.66
CA TYR A 26 -7.56 -2.58 6.93
C TYR A 26 -6.10 -2.10 6.92
N TRP A 27 -5.44 -2.12 5.76
CA TRP A 27 -4.04 -1.77 5.60
C TRP A 27 -3.67 -0.44 6.28
N VAL A 28 -4.48 0.61 6.08
CA VAL A 28 -4.21 1.94 6.67
C VAL A 28 -4.21 1.89 8.20
N GLN A 29 -5.16 1.17 8.81
CA GLN A 29 -5.25 1.05 10.26
C GLN A 29 -4.06 0.28 10.82
N LYS A 30 -3.72 -0.86 10.21
CA LYS A 30 -2.58 -1.69 10.62
C LYS A 30 -1.25 -0.96 10.51
N VAL A 31 -1.01 -0.24 9.41
CA VAL A 31 0.19 0.59 9.22
C VAL A 31 0.28 1.67 10.29
N ARG A 32 -0.83 2.38 10.56
CA ARG A 32 -0.87 3.40 11.60
C ARG A 32 -0.61 2.83 13.01
N GLU A 33 -1.05 1.59 13.25
CA GLU A 33 -0.94 0.90 14.53
C GLU A 33 0.37 0.08 14.66
N GLY A 34 1.25 0.14 13.66
CA GLY A 34 2.56 -0.53 13.65
C GLY A 34 2.50 -2.05 13.44
N ARG A 35 1.33 -2.60 13.09
CA ARG A 35 1.09 -4.04 12.89
C ARG A 35 1.51 -4.48 11.48
N HIS A 36 2.79 -4.33 11.18
CA HIS A 36 3.34 -4.63 9.85
C HIS A 36 3.41 -6.12 9.54
N ASP A 37 3.52 -6.96 10.58
CA ASP A 37 3.51 -8.41 10.53
C ASP A 37 2.13 -9.01 10.18
N GLU A 38 1.06 -8.23 10.38
CA GLU A 38 -0.32 -8.60 10.05
C GLU A 38 -0.77 -8.13 8.65
N LEU A 39 0.10 -7.45 7.89
CA LEU A 39 -0.22 -6.98 6.55
C LEU A 39 -0.28 -8.15 5.57
N GLN A 40 -1.34 -8.17 4.75
CA GLN A 40 -1.43 -9.15 3.67
C GLN A 40 -0.70 -8.64 2.44
N ASP A 41 0.19 -9.47 1.90
CA ASP A 41 0.85 -9.18 0.65
C ASP A 41 -0.11 -9.32 -0.53
N PHE A 42 0.10 -8.47 -1.53
CA PHE A 42 -0.65 -8.56 -2.76
C PHE A 42 -0.16 -9.73 -3.62
N GLU A 43 -1.00 -10.75 -3.76
CA GLU A 43 -0.80 -11.86 -4.68
C GLU A 43 -1.41 -11.54 -6.05
N ARG A 44 -0.66 -11.78 -7.13
CA ARG A 44 -1.12 -11.49 -8.51
C ARG A 44 -2.40 -12.26 -8.87
N SER A 45 -2.61 -13.43 -8.26
CA SER A 45 -3.83 -14.23 -8.41
C SER A 45 -5.09 -13.50 -7.94
N ALA A 46 -4.98 -12.54 -7.02
CA ALA A 46 -6.10 -11.73 -6.54
C ALA A 46 -6.70 -10.82 -7.64
N MET A 47 -5.97 -10.52 -8.72
CA MET A 47 -6.56 -9.79 -9.87
C MET A 47 -7.44 -10.66 -10.76
N MET A 48 -7.40 -11.99 -10.61
CA MET A 48 -8.14 -12.92 -11.46
C MET A 48 -9.55 -13.22 -10.91
N SER A 49 -9.91 -12.76 -9.71
CA SER A 49 -11.20 -13.07 -9.06
C SER A 49 -12.28 -12.00 -9.22
N LEU A 50 -12.11 -11.06 -10.14
CA LEU A 50 -13.17 -10.12 -10.52
C LEU A 50 -13.83 -10.60 -11.83
N SER A 51 -14.63 -11.66 -11.73
CA SER A 51 -15.51 -12.15 -12.80
C SER A 51 -16.96 -11.86 -12.44
#